data_AF-A0AAJ1T6R9-F1
#
_entry.id   AF-A0AAJ1T6R9-F1
#
_cell.length_a   1.000
_cell.length_b   1.000
_cell.length_c   1.000
_cell.angle_alpha   90.00
_cell.angle_beta   90.00
_cell.angle_gamma   90.00
#
_symmetry.space_group_name_H-M   'P 1'
#
loop_
_entity.id
_entity.type
_entity.pdbx_description
1 polymer ?
#
loop_
_entity_poly.entity_id
_entity_poly.type
_entity_poly.pdbx_seq_one_letter_code
_entity_poly.pdbx_strand_id
1 'polypeptide(L)'
;MTGVPASTAGGAHAAGGVRGGRRGTPAVRQAGVWNIANILTMIRLLLVPGFVALLLADGGYDPAWRALAWAAFAVAMITDIFDGHLARTYDLVTDFGKIADPIADKAIMGAALICLSWLGELPWWVTAVILGRELGITLLRFWVIRFGVIPASRGGKLKTLAQGTAAGMYVLALTGPLATLRFWVMALAVVLTVATGLDYVRQAVVLRRAGLAAERAARLEAAADPAARESTLGEVGPAVPTATASEALVATAASAAGPQGRSAEKPAAAEPAGREQEKGQDATGVRQSGRETRR
;
A
#
# COMPACT_ATOMS: atom_id res chain seq x y z
N MET A 1 81.41 -9.71 42.26
CA MET A 1 81.55 -10.58 41.08
C MET A 1 80.52 -10.10 40.06
N THR A 2 80.85 -9.08 39.24
CA THR A 2 81.34 -9.16 37.84
C THR A 2 80.25 -9.64 36.87
N GLY A 3 79.75 -8.93 35.86
CA GLY A 3 80.14 -7.66 35.22
C GLY A 3 79.10 -7.21 34.16
N VAL A 4 79.38 -6.05 33.59
CA VAL A 4 78.83 -5.40 32.35
C VAL A 4 79.36 -6.19 31.10
N PRO A 5 79.00 -6.01 29.78
CA PRO A 5 78.09 -5.09 29.03
C PRO A 5 77.24 -5.71 27.85
N ALA A 6 76.41 -4.84 27.23
CA ALA A 6 76.15 -4.53 25.80
C ALA A 6 76.14 -5.58 24.64
N SER A 7 75.22 -5.32 23.67
CA SER A 7 75.52 -5.02 22.25
C SER A 7 74.92 -5.94 21.15
N THR A 8 74.08 -5.30 20.30
CA THR A 8 74.00 -5.30 18.81
C THR A 8 73.65 -6.53 17.95
N ALA A 9 72.93 -6.18 16.86
CA ALA A 9 72.69 -6.89 15.59
C ALA A 9 71.63 -8.01 15.63
N GLY A 10 70.71 -8.17 14.69
CA GLY A 10 70.58 -7.65 13.32
C GLY A 10 70.03 -8.78 12.44
N GLY A 11 69.01 -8.49 11.61
CA GLY A 11 68.43 -9.43 10.63
C GLY A 11 67.23 -10.22 11.17
N ALA A 12 66.28 -10.70 10.39
CA ALA A 12 65.86 -10.47 9.00
C ALA A 12 64.52 -11.24 8.88
N HIS A 13 63.62 -10.73 8.05
CA HIS A 13 62.52 -11.44 7.38
C HIS A 13 61.94 -12.71 8.05
N ALA A 14 60.73 -12.57 8.58
CA ALA A 14 59.71 -13.60 8.41
C ALA A 14 58.36 -12.93 8.16
N ALA A 15 57.99 -12.90 6.88
CA ALA A 15 56.66 -12.56 6.43
C ALA A 15 55.67 -13.59 7.00
N GLY A 16 55.14 -13.32 8.19
CA GLY A 16 53.98 -14.01 8.73
C GLY A 16 52.75 -13.52 8.00
N GLY A 17 52.40 -14.19 6.90
CA GLY A 17 51.15 -13.98 6.19
C GLY A 17 49.99 -14.08 7.17
N VAL A 18 49.38 -12.95 7.50
CA VAL A 18 48.09 -12.89 8.18
C VAL A 18 47.10 -13.50 7.21
N ARG A 19 46.86 -14.80 7.34
CA ARG A 19 45.73 -15.50 6.73
C ARG A 19 44.50 -14.71 7.15
N GLY A 20 43.97 -13.93 6.21
CA GLY A 20 42.68 -13.29 6.31
C GLY A 20 41.62 -14.37 6.47
N GLY A 21 41.38 -14.77 7.71
CA GLY A 21 40.19 -15.50 8.08
C GLY A 21 39.02 -14.61 7.70
N ARG A 22 38.36 -14.95 6.58
CA ARG A 22 37.04 -14.43 6.26
C ARG A 22 36.21 -14.69 7.52
N ARG A 23 35.94 -13.63 8.29
CA ARG A 23 34.92 -13.68 9.32
C ARG A 23 33.65 -13.99 8.55
N GLY A 24 33.22 -15.24 8.61
CA GLY A 24 31.97 -15.66 8.02
C GLY A 24 30.91 -14.73 8.57
N THR A 25 30.26 -13.99 7.68
CA THR A 25 29.02 -13.29 8.00
C THR A 25 28.14 -14.29 8.75
N PRO A 26 27.66 -13.99 9.97
CA PRO A 26 26.78 -14.90 10.67
C PRO A 26 25.60 -15.18 9.73
N ALA A 27 25.51 -16.43 9.26
CA ALA A 27 24.41 -16.86 8.41
C ALA A 27 23.15 -16.77 9.26
N VAL A 28 22.39 -15.68 9.09
CA VAL A 28 21.06 -15.54 9.68
C VAL A 28 20.27 -16.74 9.18
N ARG A 29 19.94 -17.67 10.08
CA ARG A 29 19.13 -18.85 9.73
C ARG A 29 17.77 -18.33 9.30
N GLN A 30 17.53 -18.28 8.00
CA GLN A 30 16.22 -17.93 7.47
C GLN A 30 15.21 -18.94 8.01
N ALA A 31 14.20 -18.48 8.74
CA ALA A 31 13.13 -19.34 9.22
C ALA A 31 12.43 -19.97 8.02
N GLY A 32 12.11 -21.26 8.11
CA GLY A 32 11.33 -21.93 7.06
C GLY A 32 9.94 -21.32 6.94
N VAL A 33 9.33 -21.45 5.75
CA VAL A 33 7.94 -21.03 5.47
C VAL A 33 6.95 -21.72 6.42
N TRP A 34 7.27 -22.92 6.90
CA TRP A 34 6.52 -23.67 7.90
C TRP A 34 6.93 -23.28 9.33
N ASN A 35 6.69 -22.03 9.67
CA ASN A 35 6.81 -21.55 11.05
C ASN A 35 5.44 -21.16 11.59
N ILE A 36 5.33 -21.11 12.92
CA ILE A 36 4.07 -20.85 13.62
C ILE A 36 3.45 -19.50 13.24
N ALA A 37 4.26 -18.45 13.00
CA ALA A 37 3.75 -17.14 12.59
C ALA A 37 3.10 -17.22 11.20
N ASN A 38 3.73 -17.91 10.25
CA ASN A 38 3.17 -18.05 8.91
C ASN A 38 1.88 -18.89 8.88
N ILE A 39 1.82 -19.95 9.69
CA ILE A 39 0.60 -20.77 9.82
C ILE A 39 -0.56 -19.92 10.36
N LEU A 40 -0.29 -19.05 11.34
CA LEU A 40 -1.29 -18.12 11.88
C LEU A 40 -1.75 -17.11 10.81
N THR A 41 -0.85 -16.56 10.00
CA THR A 41 -1.22 -15.70 8.85
C THR A 41 -2.07 -16.44 7.83
N MET A 42 -1.73 -17.69 7.48
CA MET A 42 -2.51 -18.51 6.54
C MET A 42 -3.92 -18.84 7.08
N ILE A 43 -4.01 -19.19 8.37
CA ILE A 43 -5.29 -19.39 9.05
C ILE A 43 -6.11 -18.10 9.00
N ARG A 44 -5.52 -16.93 9.30
CA ARG A 44 -6.22 -15.64 9.17
C ARG A 44 -6.77 -15.43 7.77
N LEU A 45 -5.96 -15.69 6.75
CA LEU A 45 -6.37 -15.52 5.36
C LEU A 45 -7.56 -16.43 4.99
N LEU A 46 -7.61 -17.64 5.55
CA LEU A 46 -8.74 -18.56 5.42
C LEU A 46 -9.96 -18.13 6.25
N LEU A 47 -9.75 -17.49 7.39
CA LEU A 47 -10.83 -16.94 8.23
C LEU A 47 -11.57 -15.80 7.52
N VAL A 48 -10.94 -15.05 6.61
CA VAL A 48 -11.59 -13.94 5.89
C VAL A 48 -12.82 -14.41 5.08
N PRO A 49 -12.72 -15.38 4.14
CA PRO A 49 -13.90 -15.87 3.42
C PRO A 49 -14.89 -16.56 4.35
N GLY A 50 -14.43 -17.25 5.40
CA GLY A 50 -15.31 -17.83 6.43
C GLY A 50 -16.13 -16.78 7.17
N PHE A 51 -15.48 -15.68 7.58
CA PHE A 51 -16.13 -14.52 8.20
C PHE A 51 -17.18 -13.90 7.27
N VAL A 52 -16.85 -13.70 5.99
CA VAL A 52 -17.81 -13.15 5.00
C VAL A 52 -19.02 -14.06 4.85
N ALA A 53 -18.80 -15.38 4.72
CA ALA A 53 -19.87 -16.36 4.61
C ALA A 53 -20.78 -16.35 5.84
N LEU A 54 -20.20 -16.30 7.05
CA LEU A 54 -20.95 -16.23 8.31
C LEU A 54 -21.74 -14.92 8.44
N LEU A 55 -21.14 -13.79 8.08
CA LEU A 55 -21.78 -12.48 8.20
C LEU A 55 -22.93 -12.30 7.21
N LEU A 56 -22.85 -12.89 6.02
CA LEU A 56 -23.89 -12.80 4.99
C LEU A 56 -24.89 -13.97 5.04
N ALA A 57 -24.68 -14.94 5.94
CA ALA A 57 -25.59 -16.07 6.12
C ALA A 57 -26.99 -15.60 6.51
N ASP A 58 -28.00 -16.26 5.94
CA ASP A 58 -29.42 -15.97 6.20
C ASP A 58 -29.79 -14.48 6.04
N GLY A 59 -29.22 -13.84 5.02
CA GLY A 59 -29.44 -12.41 4.75
C GLY A 59 -28.68 -11.45 5.67
N GLY A 60 -27.90 -11.95 6.63
CA GLY A 60 -26.97 -11.20 7.47
C GLY A 60 -27.59 -10.52 8.70
N TYR A 61 -28.82 -10.87 9.06
CA TYR A 61 -29.52 -10.30 10.21
C TYR A 61 -29.79 -11.29 11.33
N ASP A 62 -29.62 -12.60 11.09
CA ASP A 62 -29.80 -13.62 12.11
C ASP A 62 -28.78 -13.45 13.26
N PRO A 63 -29.23 -13.36 14.53
CA PRO A 63 -28.34 -13.12 15.66
C PRO A 63 -27.30 -14.22 15.89
N ALA A 64 -27.62 -15.49 15.60
CA ALA A 64 -26.71 -16.61 15.82
C ALA A 64 -25.57 -16.58 14.79
N TRP A 65 -25.91 -16.35 13.51
CA TRP A 65 -24.90 -16.18 12.45
C TRP A 65 -24.01 -14.95 12.71
N ARG A 66 -24.60 -13.84 13.18
CA ARG A 66 -23.83 -12.63 13.57
C ARG A 66 -22.91 -12.87 14.76
N ALA A 67 -23.32 -13.66 15.74
CA ALA A 67 -22.46 -14.04 16.86
C ALA A 67 -21.27 -14.90 16.40
N LEU A 68 -21.49 -15.85 15.48
CA LEU A 68 -20.42 -16.66 14.89
C LEU A 68 -19.47 -15.81 14.03
N ALA A 69 -20.01 -14.91 13.20
CA ALA A 69 -19.22 -13.96 12.42
C ALA A 69 -18.37 -13.07 13.33
N TRP A 70 -18.95 -12.57 14.43
CA TRP A 70 -18.23 -11.78 15.43
C TRP A 70 -17.10 -12.58 16.08
N ALA A 71 -17.35 -13.84 16.45
CA ALA A 71 -16.32 -14.71 17.02
C ALA A 71 -15.18 -14.94 16.03
N ALA A 72 -15.48 -15.23 14.76
CA ALA A 72 -14.46 -15.38 13.72
C ALA A 72 -13.65 -14.09 13.51
N PHE A 73 -14.32 -12.93 13.48
CA PHE A 73 -13.67 -11.62 13.40
C PHE A 73 -12.76 -11.35 14.59
N ALA A 74 -13.24 -11.60 15.81
CA ALA A 74 -12.49 -11.40 17.04
C ALA A 74 -11.25 -12.30 17.09
N VAL A 75 -11.40 -13.58 16.74
CA VAL A 75 -10.27 -14.52 16.64
C VAL A 75 -9.25 -14.01 15.63
N ALA A 76 -9.67 -13.64 14.41
CA ALA A 76 -8.77 -13.13 13.38
C ALA A 76 -7.98 -11.89 13.82
N MET A 77 -8.64 -10.94 14.48
CA MET A 77 -8.04 -9.71 15.03
C MET A 77 -7.07 -10.00 16.18
N ILE A 78 -7.43 -10.92 17.08
CA ILE A 78 -6.59 -11.29 18.22
C ILE A 78 -5.34 -12.03 17.75
N THR A 79 -5.50 -12.95 16.79
CA THR A 79 -4.38 -13.70 16.22
C THR A 79 -3.33 -12.79 15.57
N ASP A 80 -3.73 -11.63 15.01
CA ASP A 80 -2.81 -10.63 14.40
C ASP A 80 -1.88 -9.94 15.40
N ILE A 81 -2.35 -9.82 16.64
CA ILE A 81 -1.52 -9.27 17.70
C ILE A 81 -0.48 -10.32 18.13
N PHE A 82 -0.92 -11.58 18.21
CA PHE A 82 -0.07 -12.67 18.69
C PHE A 82 1.00 -13.09 17.67
N ASP A 83 0.67 -13.25 16.39
CA ASP A 83 1.65 -13.62 15.37
C ASP A 83 2.70 -12.53 15.15
N GLY A 84 2.31 -11.25 15.16
CA GLY A 84 3.21 -10.11 15.04
C GLY A 84 4.15 -9.99 16.24
N HIS A 85 3.69 -10.37 17.44
CA HIS A 85 4.56 -10.48 18.61
C HIS A 85 5.52 -11.67 18.50
N LEU A 86 5.00 -12.84 18.11
CA LEU A 86 5.79 -14.08 18.02
C LEU A 86 6.86 -13.98 16.92
N ALA A 87 6.54 -13.44 15.75
CA ALA A 87 7.50 -13.25 14.68
C ALA A 87 8.67 -12.33 15.08
N ARG A 88 8.39 -11.27 15.85
CA ARG A 88 9.40 -10.32 16.34
C ARG A 88 10.26 -10.89 17.47
N THR A 89 9.66 -11.66 18.37
CA THR A 89 10.36 -12.21 19.53
C THR A 89 11.25 -13.40 19.15
N TYR A 90 10.86 -14.19 18.15
CA TYR A 90 11.56 -15.41 17.75
C TYR A 90 12.36 -15.29 16.44
N ASP A 91 12.49 -14.08 15.87
CA ASP A 91 13.18 -13.80 14.60
C ASP A 91 12.71 -14.69 13.43
N LEU A 92 11.42 -15.07 13.44
CA LEU A 92 10.80 -15.98 12.46
C LEU A 92 10.33 -15.24 11.20
N VAL A 93 11.15 -14.31 10.71
CA VAL A 93 10.78 -13.47 9.57
C VAL A 93 11.05 -14.22 8.27
N THR A 94 10.01 -14.41 7.46
CA THR A 94 10.11 -15.05 6.13
C THR A 94 9.70 -14.09 5.02
N ASP A 95 10.18 -14.32 3.80
CA ASP A 95 9.81 -13.47 2.65
C ASP A 95 8.33 -13.59 2.28
N PHE A 96 7.73 -14.76 2.48
CA PHE A 96 6.29 -14.94 2.33
C PHE A 96 5.51 -14.11 3.37
N GLY A 97 5.87 -14.19 4.65
CA GLY A 97 5.22 -13.43 5.72
C GLY A 97 5.29 -11.91 5.48
N LYS A 98 6.43 -11.40 5.00
CA LYS A 98 6.58 -9.97 4.64
C LYS A 98 5.54 -9.48 3.63
N ILE A 99 5.06 -10.34 2.74
CA ILE A 99 4.07 -10.01 1.70
C ILE A 99 2.66 -10.35 2.16
N ALA A 100 2.47 -11.49 2.82
CA ALA A 100 1.18 -11.96 3.28
C ALA A 100 0.62 -11.11 4.44
N ASP A 101 1.46 -10.71 5.40
CA ASP A 101 1.01 -9.99 6.60
C ASP A 101 0.31 -8.67 6.26
N PRO A 102 0.85 -7.76 5.41
CA PRO A 102 0.16 -6.51 5.08
C PRO A 102 -1.18 -6.67 4.36
N ILE A 103 -1.38 -7.82 3.69
CA ILE A 103 -2.61 -8.17 2.98
C ILE A 103 -3.62 -8.71 4.00
N ALA A 104 -3.21 -9.72 4.79
CA ALA A 104 -4.07 -10.36 5.78
C ALA A 104 -4.53 -9.39 6.87
N ASP A 105 -3.63 -8.52 7.35
CA ASP A 105 -3.88 -7.45 8.34
C ASP A 105 -5.05 -6.54 7.90
N LYS A 106 -5.16 -6.25 6.59
CA LYS A 106 -6.23 -5.39 6.05
C LYS A 106 -7.43 -6.16 5.53
N ALA A 107 -7.28 -7.43 5.20
CA ALA A 107 -8.33 -8.21 4.57
C ALA A 107 -9.54 -8.40 5.48
N ILE A 108 -9.33 -8.74 6.76
CA ILE A 108 -10.44 -8.98 7.70
C ILE A 108 -11.22 -7.68 8.00
N MET A 109 -10.50 -6.58 8.25
CA MET A 109 -11.12 -5.28 8.50
C MET A 109 -11.86 -4.78 7.25
N GLY A 110 -11.22 -4.90 6.09
CA GLY A 110 -11.83 -4.47 4.83
C GLY A 110 -13.05 -5.28 4.46
N ALA A 111 -12.99 -6.61 4.62
CA ALA A 111 -14.14 -7.48 4.43
C ALA A 111 -15.30 -7.09 5.34
N ALA A 112 -15.04 -6.81 6.62
CA ALA A 112 -16.06 -6.38 7.57
C ALA A 112 -16.75 -5.08 7.11
N LEU A 113 -15.98 -4.04 6.79
CA LEU A 113 -16.55 -2.76 6.36
C LEU A 113 -17.35 -2.86 5.06
N ILE A 114 -16.85 -3.64 4.09
CA ILE A 114 -17.56 -3.87 2.81
C ILE A 114 -18.87 -4.60 3.05
N CYS A 115 -18.85 -5.70 3.81
CA CYS A 115 -20.05 -6.49 4.10
C CYS A 115 -21.08 -5.67 4.89
N LEU A 116 -20.64 -4.90 5.88
CA LEU A 116 -21.53 -4.01 6.65
C LEU A 116 -22.16 -2.91 5.78
N SER A 117 -21.43 -2.42 4.78
CA SER A 117 -21.99 -1.46 3.81
C SER A 117 -22.95 -2.12 2.83
N TRP A 118 -22.65 -3.35 2.44
CA TRP A 118 -23.51 -4.17 1.60
C TRP A 118 -24.85 -4.50 2.29
N LEU A 119 -24.81 -4.80 3.58
CA LEU A 119 -25.99 -4.98 4.43
C LEU A 119 -26.72 -3.66 4.74
N GLY A 120 -26.22 -2.51 4.28
CA GLY A 120 -26.85 -1.20 4.52
C GLY A 120 -26.71 -0.67 5.95
N GLU A 121 -25.93 -1.33 6.80
CA GLU A 121 -25.70 -0.88 8.18
C GLU A 121 -24.67 0.24 8.27
N LEU A 122 -23.74 0.30 7.32
CA LEU A 122 -22.72 1.33 7.21
C LEU A 122 -22.87 2.13 5.91
N PRO A 123 -22.86 3.46 5.95
CA PRO A 123 -22.88 4.23 4.71
C PRO A 123 -21.55 4.08 3.96
N TRP A 124 -21.63 3.89 2.64
CA TRP A 124 -20.47 3.61 1.78
C TRP A 124 -19.34 4.64 1.87
N TRP A 125 -19.65 5.91 2.18
CA TRP A 125 -18.62 6.93 2.35
C TRP A 125 -17.69 6.64 3.53
N VAL A 126 -18.18 6.02 4.61
CA VAL A 126 -17.33 5.63 5.76
C VAL A 126 -16.34 4.56 5.33
N THR A 127 -16.84 3.53 4.65
CA THR A 127 -16.00 2.45 4.11
C THR A 127 -14.97 2.96 3.12
N ALA A 128 -15.37 3.83 2.19
CA ALA A 128 -14.46 4.44 1.23
C ALA A 128 -13.36 5.27 1.90
N VAL A 129 -13.70 6.08 2.92
CA VAL A 129 -12.72 6.87 3.68
C VAL A 129 -11.74 5.96 4.41
N ILE A 130 -12.24 4.94 5.11
CA ILE A 130 -11.38 4.04 5.87
C ILE A 130 -10.48 3.22 4.94
N LEU A 131 -11.05 2.50 3.98
CA LEU A 131 -10.27 1.68 3.04
C LEU A 131 -9.32 2.50 2.20
N GLY A 132 -9.78 3.63 1.65
CA GLY A 132 -8.96 4.54 0.87
C GLY A 132 -7.76 5.04 1.67
N ARG A 133 -7.95 5.35 2.96
CA ARG A 133 -6.85 5.72 3.86
C ARG A 133 -5.91 4.54 4.14
N GLU A 134 -6.41 3.33 4.41
CA GLU A 134 -5.54 2.15 4.66
C GLU A 134 -4.63 1.84 3.46
N LEU A 135 -5.22 1.81 2.26
CA LEU A 135 -4.50 1.53 1.02
C LEU A 135 -3.59 2.70 0.64
N GLY A 136 -4.09 3.93 0.74
CA GLY A 136 -3.35 5.14 0.41
C GLY A 136 -2.08 5.32 1.26
N ILE A 137 -2.15 5.10 2.57
CA ILE A 137 -0.96 5.18 3.44
C ILE A 137 0.02 4.03 3.18
N THR A 138 -0.49 2.86 2.84
CA THR A 138 0.35 1.71 2.47
C THR A 138 1.17 2.05 1.21
N LEU A 139 0.51 2.55 0.17
CA LEU A 139 1.16 3.00 -1.07
C LEU A 139 2.13 4.17 -0.83
N LEU A 140 1.72 5.15 -0.04
CA LEU A 140 2.56 6.30 0.31
C LEU A 140 3.85 5.86 1.01
N ARG A 141 3.76 4.89 1.93
CA ARG A 141 4.94 4.34 2.62
C ARG A 141 5.90 3.69 1.63
N PHE A 142 5.38 2.90 0.68
CA PHE A 142 6.21 2.29 -0.36
C PHE A 142 6.87 3.34 -1.27
N TRP A 143 6.17 4.43 -1.60
CA TRP A 143 6.73 5.47 -2.45
C TRP A 143 7.81 6.31 -1.75
N VAL A 144 7.66 6.57 -0.44
CA VAL A 144 8.58 7.43 0.32
C VAL A 144 9.81 6.68 0.82
N ILE A 145 9.81 5.34 0.83
CA ILE A 145 10.93 4.54 1.37
C ILE A 145 12.30 4.87 0.75
N ARG A 146 12.31 5.33 -0.51
CA ARG A 146 13.52 5.80 -1.22
C ARG A 146 14.13 7.09 -0.66
N PHE A 147 13.35 7.88 0.07
CA PHE A 147 13.77 9.17 0.67
C PHE A 147 14.01 9.07 2.18
N GLY A 148 13.62 7.96 2.80
CA GLY A 148 13.81 7.68 4.22
C GLY A 148 12.66 6.88 4.82
N VAL A 149 12.83 6.50 6.09
CA VAL A 149 11.82 5.72 6.82
C VAL A 149 10.97 6.67 7.66
N ILE A 150 9.65 6.63 7.47
CA ILE A 150 8.70 7.38 8.30
C ILE A 150 8.54 6.65 9.65
N PRO A 151 8.84 7.30 10.79
CA PRO A 151 8.69 6.68 12.10
C PRO A 151 7.23 6.37 12.41
N ALA A 152 6.98 5.26 13.12
CA ALA A 152 5.63 4.85 13.48
C ALA A 152 5.00 5.82 14.49
N SER A 153 3.86 6.42 14.14
CA SER A 153 3.13 7.31 15.04
C SER A 153 2.29 6.54 16.06
N ARG A 154 2.21 7.04 17.31
CA ARG A 154 1.39 6.47 18.39
C ARG A 154 -0.11 6.44 18.04
N GLY A 155 -0.55 7.35 17.16
CA GLY A 155 -1.93 7.43 16.69
C GLY A 155 -2.41 6.18 15.94
N GLY A 156 -1.50 5.40 15.35
CA GLY A 156 -1.86 4.14 14.69
C GLY A 156 -2.51 3.12 15.62
N LYS A 157 -2.02 2.99 16.86
CA LYS A 157 -2.55 2.02 17.82
C LYS A 157 -3.99 2.33 18.25
N LEU A 158 -4.25 3.59 18.59
CA LEU A 158 -5.58 4.02 19.01
C LEU A 158 -6.60 3.87 17.89
N LYS A 159 -6.19 4.19 16.65
CA LYS A 159 -7.02 4.02 15.46
C LYS A 159 -7.41 2.54 15.26
N THR A 160 -6.44 1.62 15.29
CA THR A 160 -6.73 0.18 15.10
C THR A 160 -7.67 -0.35 16.17
N LEU A 161 -7.48 0.04 17.44
CA LEU A 161 -8.39 -0.33 18.51
C LEU A 161 -9.80 0.24 18.28
N ALA A 162 -9.91 1.53 17.99
CA ALA A 162 -11.21 2.16 17.74
C ALA A 162 -11.94 1.55 16.54
N GLN A 163 -11.23 1.30 15.43
CA GLN A 163 -11.80 0.66 14.24
C GLN A 163 -12.21 -0.79 14.51
N GLY A 164 -11.37 -1.59 15.18
CA GLY A 164 -11.69 -2.98 15.52
C GLY A 164 -12.87 -3.09 16.47
N THR A 165 -12.94 -2.24 17.50
CA THR A 165 -14.09 -2.17 18.39
C THR A 165 -15.34 -1.72 17.64
N ALA A 166 -15.25 -0.67 16.81
CA ALA A 166 -16.38 -0.20 16.01
C ALA A 166 -16.91 -1.32 15.10
N ALA A 167 -16.04 -1.90 14.26
CA ALA A 167 -16.41 -2.97 13.34
C ALA A 167 -16.99 -4.18 14.09
N GLY A 168 -16.37 -4.62 15.19
CA GLY A 168 -16.91 -5.69 16.02
C GLY A 168 -18.30 -5.39 16.58
N MET A 169 -18.54 -4.17 17.07
CA MET A 169 -19.87 -3.77 17.52
C MET A 169 -20.91 -3.76 16.39
N TYR A 170 -20.50 -3.43 15.16
CA TYR A 170 -21.37 -3.53 14.00
C TYR A 170 -21.58 -4.97 13.54
N VAL A 171 -20.60 -5.86 13.62
CA VAL A 171 -20.78 -7.27 13.24
C VAL A 171 -21.78 -7.95 14.19
N LEU A 172 -21.70 -7.65 15.49
CA LEU A 172 -22.61 -8.21 16.49
C LEU A 172 -24.02 -7.59 16.38
N ALA A 173 -25.06 -8.41 16.53
CA ALA A 173 -26.46 -7.96 16.56
C ALA A 173 -26.78 -7.21 17.87
N LEU A 174 -26.29 -5.98 18.01
CA LEU A 174 -26.51 -5.16 19.21
C LEU A 174 -27.88 -4.46 19.19
N THR A 175 -28.56 -4.46 20.34
CA THR A 175 -29.80 -3.72 20.57
C THR A 175 -29.64 -2.69 21.70
N GLY A 176 -30.55 -1.72 21.78
CA GLY A 176 -30.58 -0.74 22.88
C GLY A 176 -29.41 0.26 22.89
N PRO A 177 -28.91 0.67 24.07
CA PRO A 177 -27.85 1.69 24.19
C PRO A 177 -26.56 1.32 23.46
N LEU A 178 -26.22 0.04 23.41
CA LEU A 178 -25.03 -0.46 22.69
C LEU A 178 -25.14 -0.22 21.18
N ALA A 179 -26.36 -0.28 20.61
CA ALA A 179 -26.61 0.04 19.21
C ALA A 179 -26.44 1.53 18.90
N THR A 180 -26.58 2.41 19.89
CA THR A 180 -26.27 3.84 19.73
C THR A 180 -24.78 4.09 19.92
N LEU A 181 -24.16 3.40 20.88
CA LEU A 181 -22.73 3.53 21.15
C LEU A 181 -21.88 3.13 19.94
N ARG A 182 -22.24 2.07 19.19
CA ARG A 182 -21.49 1.64 17.99
C ARG A 182 -21.31 2.78 16.98
N PHE A 183 -22.31 3.65 16.82
CA PHE A 183 -22.24 4.79 15.91
C PHE A 183 -21.17 5.78 16.36
N TRP A 184 -21.14 6.14 17.64
CA TRP A 184 -20.15 7.05 18.19
C TRP A 184 -18.74 6.48 18.15
N VAL A 185 -18.59 5.18 18.41
CA VAL A 185 -17.29 4.49 18.30
C VAL A 185 -16.81 4.47 16.85
N MET A 186 -17.70 4.25 15.88
CA MET A 186 -17.37 4.34 14.45
C MET A 186 -17.02 5.77 14.03
N ALA A 187 -17.76 6.78 14.51
CA ALA A 187 -17.44 8.18 14.24
C ALA A 187 -16.05 8.55 14.78
N LEU A 188 -15.72 8.12 16.00
CA LEU A 188 -14.38 8.26 16.56
C LEU A 188 -13.33 7.56 15.70
N ALA A 189 -13.61 6.33 15.25
CA ALA A 189 -12.71 5.57 14.38
C ALA A 189 -12.45 6.31 13.04
N VAL A 190 -13.46 6.93 12.44
CA VAL A 190 -13.32 7.75 11.23
C VAL A 190 -12.47 8.99 11.49
N VAL A 191 -12.77 9.74 12.57
CA VAL A 191 -12.00 10.94 12.95
C VAL A 191 -10.53 10.60 13.17
N LEU A 192 -10.25 9.54 13.93
CA LEU A 192 -8.88 9.06 14.15
C LEU A 192 -8.23 8.63 12.83
N THR A 193 -8.96 7.97 11.95
CA THR A 193 -8.48 7.52 10.63
C THR A 193 -8.04 8.69 9.76
N VAL A 194 -8.86 9.74 9.70
CA VAL A 194 -8.57 10.96 8.94
C VAL A 194 -7.42 11.74 9.58
N ALA A 195 -7.45 11.98 10.90
CA ALA A 195 -6.42 12.75 11.60
C ALA A 195 -5.04 12.10 11.43
N THR A 196 -4.95 10.80 11.72
CA THR A 196 -3.71 10.04 11.49
C THR A 196 -3.35 9.92 10.01
N GLY A 197 -4.35 9.96 9.12
CA GLY A 197 -4.19 10.06 7.68
C GLY A 197 -3.37 11.28 7.28
N LEU A 198 -3.84 12.45 7.73
CA LEU A 198 -3.23 13.75 7.47
C LEU A 198 -1.82 13.85 8.08
N ASP A 199 -1.62 13.33 9.29
CA ASP A 199 -0.29 13.30 9.93
C ASP A 199 0.75 12.55 9.09
N TYR A 200 0.36 11.40 8.52
CA TYR A 200 1.23 10.62 7.66
C TYR A 200 1.56 11.35 6.36
N VAL A 201 0.58 12.01 5.74
CA VAL A 201 0.80 12.81 4.53
C VAL A 201 1.75 13.97 4.81
N ARG A 202 1.58 14.68 5.93
CA ARG A 202 2.49 15.76 6.34
C ARG A 202 3.93 15.24 6.49
N GLN A 203 4.12 14.12 7.17
CA GLN A 203 5.45 13.52 7.36
C GLN A 203 6.08 13.10 6.03
N ALA A 204 5.30 12.49 5.14
CA ALA A 204 5.75 12.11 3.80
C ALA A 204 6.21 13.32 2.97
N VAL A 205 5.47 14.43 3.01
CA VAL A 205 5.82 15.66 2.27
C VAL A 205 7.11 16.27 2.82
N VAL A 206 7.27 16.34 4.14
CA VAL A 206 8.49 16.86 4.77
C VAL A 206 9.70 16.02 4.40
N LEU A 207 9.58 14.69 4.48
CA LEU A 207 10.66 13.76 4.15
C LEU A 207 11.06 13.84 2.67
N ARG A 208 10.09 13.93 1.76
CA ARG A 208 10.36 14.12 0.33
C ARG A 208 11.10 15.44 0.05
N ARG A 209 10.71 16.54 0.70
CA ARG A 209 11.37 17.84 0.52
C ARG A 209 12.82 17.80 1.00
N ALA A 210 13.09 17.15 2.14
CA ALA A 210 14.43 16.96 2.65
C ALA A 210 15.31 16.12 1.71
N GLY A 211 14.78 15.00 1.19
CA GLY A 211 15.49 14.15 0.23
C GLY A 211 15.87 14.88 -1.06
N LEU A 212 14.93 15.63 -1.65
CA LEU A 212 15.21 16.44 -2.85
C LEU A 212 16.21 17.57 -2.61
N ALA A 213 16.25 18.15 -1.41
CA ALA A 213 17.24 19.16 -1.05
C ALA A 213 18.64 18.55 -0.95
N ALA A 214 18.77 17.37 -0.35
CA ALA A 214 20.03 16.63 -0.26
C ALA A 214 20.56 16.22 -1.65
N GLU A 215 19.70 15.71 -2.53
CA GLU A 215 20.09 15.38 -3.91
C GLU A 215 20.59 16.60 -4.69
N ARG A 216 19.98 17.78 -4.47
CA ARG A 216 20.43 19.04 -5.10
C ARG A 216 21.76 19.51 -4.54
N ALA A 217 21.96 19.46 -3.23
CA ALA A 217 23.23 19.82 -2.59
C ALA A 217 24.37 18.95 -3.13
N ALA A 218 24.18 17.62 -3.17
CA ALA A 218 25.18 16.69 -3.70
C ALA A 218 25.51 16.95 -5.18
N ARG A 219 24.52 17.33 -6.01
CA ARG A 219 24.77 17.70 -7.42
C ARG A 219 25.54 19.00 -7.56
N LEU A 220 25.27 19.99 -6.71
CA LEU A 220 26.00 21.26 -6.72
C LEU A 220 27.44 21.08 -6.23
N GLU A 221 27.66 20.26 -5.20
CA GLU A 221 29.00 19.87 -4.74
C GLU A 221 29.78 19.15 -5.85
N ALA A 222 29.17 18.17 -6.52
CA ALA A 222 29.80 17.48 -7.65
C ALA A 222 30.12 18.40 -8.84
N ALA A 223 29.29 19.43 -9.09
CA ALA A 223 29.53 20.42 -10.14
C ALA A 223 30.56 21.50 -9.75
N ALA A 224 30.78 21.69 -8.44
CA ALA A 224 31.77 22.61 -7.89
C ALA A 224 33.16 21.98 -7.74
N ASP A 225 33.24 20.64 -7.72
CA ASP A 225 34.50 19.90 -7.63
C ASP A 225 35.37 20.13 -8.89
N PRO A 226 36.55 20.76 -8.75
CA PRO A 226 37.45 21.04 -9.87
C PRO A 226 37.96 19.76 -10.57
N ALA A 227 38.00 18.61 -9.89
CA ALA A 227 38.45 17.35 -10.49
C ALA A 227 37.49 16.81 -11.57
N ALA A 228 36.17 17.08 -11.44
CA ALA A 228 35.17 16.71 -12.45
C ALA A 228 35.21 17.64 -13.69
N ARG A 229 35.76 18.85 -13.55
CA ARG A 229 35.97 19.79 -14.66
C ARG A 229 37.16 19.38 -15.54
N GLU A 230 38.22 18.82 -14.98
CA GLU A 230 39.36 18.31 -15.76
C GLU A 230 39.01 17.05 -16.57
N SER A 231 38.16 16.16 -16.06
CA SER A 231 37.73 14.97 -16.82
C SER A 231 36.76 15.29 -17.97
N THR A 232 35.97 16.36 -17.85
CA THR A 232 35.05 16.82 -18.92
C THR A 232 35.76 17.68 -19.96
N LEU A 233 36.83 18.38 -19.60
CA LEU A 233 37.70 19.11 -20.54
C LEU A 233 38.79 18.23 -21.18
N GLY A 234 39.13 17.10 -20.57
CA GLY A 234 40.10 16.13 -21.10
C GLY A 234 39.61 15.27 -22.27
N GLU A 235 38.31 15.29 -22.59
CA GLU A 235 37.73 14.52 -23.72
C GLU A 235 37.40 15.39 -24.95
N VAL A 236 37.64 16.71 -24.89
CA VAL A 236 37.62 17.58 -26.07
C VAL A 236 39.05 17.94 -26.44
N GLY A 237 39.74 17.01 -27.10
CA GLY A 237 40.97 17.32 -27.82
C GLY A 237 40.71 18.41 -28.88
N PRO A 238 41.71 19.23 -29.25
CA PRO A 238 41.53 20.31 -30.19
C PRO A 238 41.30 19.73 -31.60
N ALA A 239 40.05 19.49 -31.95
CA ALA A 239 39.67 19.35 -33.36
C ALA A 239 39.69 20.76 -33.96
N VAL A 240 40.85 21.15 -34.48
CA VAL A 240 41.03 22.29 -35.37
C VAL A 240 40.28 21.99 -36.67
N PRO A 241 39.25 22.76 -37.08
CA PRO A 241 38.82 22.78 -38.46
C PRO A 241 39.51 23.97 -39.13
N THR A 242 40.70 23.74 -39.67
CA THR A 242 41.25 24.59 -40.73
C THR A 242 40.61 24.18 -42.05
N ALA A 243 39.52 24.83 -42.43
CA ALA A 243 39.09 24.95 -43.83
C ALA A 243 38.05 26.06 -44.00
N THR A 244 38.55 27.23 -44.41
CA THR A 244 38.00 28.17 -45.40
C THR A 244 36.53 28.61 -45.33
N ALA A 245 36.37 29.90 -45.07
CA ALA A 245 35.19 30.70 -45.37
C ALA A 245 34.83 30.64 -46.87
N SER A 246 33.78 29.89 -47.22
CA SER A 246 32.93 30.11 -48.41
C SER A 246 31.80 29.09 -48.43
N GLU A 247 30.79 29.21 -47.56
CA GLU A 247 29.50 28.50 -47.74
C GLU A 247 28.38 28.95 -46.78
N ALA A 248 28.69 29.76 -45.75
CA ALA A 248 27.73 30.21 -44.75
C ALA A 248 26.81 31.39 -45.17
N LEU A 249 26.64 31.68 -46.46
CA LEU A 249 25.85 32.84 -46.94
C LEU A 249 24.60 32.51 -47.78
N VAL A 250 24.07 31.28 -47.77
CA VAL A 250 22.89 30.94 -48.61
C VAL A 250 21.68 30.34 -47.86
N ALA A 251 21.75 30.00 -46.57
CA ALA A 251 20.63 29.29 -45.92
C ALA A 251 19.95 30.03 -44.74
N THR A 252 20.15 31.34 -44.58
CA THR A 252 19.45 32.17 -43.56
C THR A 252 18.41 33.12 -44.16
N ALA A 253 17.86 32.78 -45.33
CA ALA A 253 16.85 33.60 -46.00
C ALA A 253 15.80 32.77 -46.74
N ALA A 254 15.03 31.95 -46.04
CA ALA A 254 13.70 31.54 -46.49
C ALA A 254 12.86 30.97 -45.34
N SER A 255 11.60 31.41 -45.27
CA SER A 255 10.52 30.89 -44.42
C SER A 255 10.28 31.60 -43.08
N ALA A 256 10.21 32.92 -43.13
CA ALA A 256 9.28 33.71 -42.32
C ALA A 256 8.23 34.32 -43.27
N ALA A 257 7.11 33.63 -43.48
CA ALA A 257 5.87 34.19 -44.06
C ALA A 257 4.70 33.20 -43.88
N GLY A 258 3.69 33.55 -43.08
CA GLY A 258 2.30 33.11 -43.37
C GLY A 258 1.77 33.86 -44.60
N PRO A 259 0.54 33.62 -45.14
CA PRO A 259 -0.68 33.34 -44.37
C PRO A 259 -1.79 32.46 -45.06
N GLN A 260 -2.87 32.17 -44.32
CA GLN A 260 -4.30 32.12 -44.73
C GLN A 260 -4.90 31.12 -45.77
N GLY A 261 -6.07 30.59 -45.39
CA GLY A 261 -7.20 30.14 -46.26
C GLY A 261 -7.20 28.62 -46.55
N ARG A 262 -8.30 27.85 -46.52
CA ARG A 262 -9.77 28.04 -46.55
C ARG A 262 -10.40 26.75 -45.99
N SER A 263 -11.37 26.83 -45.07
CA SER A 263 -12.83 26.67 -45.29
C SER A 263 -13.36 25.23 -45.41
N ALA A 264 -14.41 25.00 -44.62
CA ALA A 264 -15.53 24.04 -44.81
C ALA A 264 -15.16 22.54 -44.79
N GLU A 265 -15.89 21.62 -44.14
CA GLU A 265 -17.34 21.54 -43.97
C GLU A 265 -17.68 20.58 -42.80
N LYS A 266 -18.55 21.04 -41.90
CA LYS A 266 -19.49 20.26 -41.05
C LYS A 266 -20.78 20.16 -41.91
N PRO A 267 -21.77 19.23 -41.79
CA PRO A 267 -22.26 18.63 -40.53
C PRO A 267 -22.93 17.22 -40.60
N ALA A 268 -23.04 16.50 -39.48
CA ALA A 268 -24.22 16.30 -38.60
C ALA A 268 -25.56 15.90 -39.28
N ALA A 269 -26.14 14.78 -38.81
CA ALA A 269 -27.58 14.54 -38.57
C ALA A 269 -27.73 13.11 -38.00
N ALA A 270 -28.19 12.88 -36.75
CA ALA A 270 -29.55 13.01 -36.24
C ALA A 270 -30.51 11.89 -36.73
N GLU A 271 -31.01 11.11 -35.75
CA GLU A 271 -32.23 10.27 -35.63
C GLU A 271 -33.38 10.55 -36.63
N PRO A 272 -34.39 9.65 -36.86
CA PRO A 272 -35.20 9.01 -35.79
C PRO A 272 -35.92 7.65 -36.10
N ALA A 273 -36.59 7.14 -35.05
CA ALA A 273 -37.91 6.46 -35.02
C ALA A 273 -38.28 5.25 -35.93
N GLY A 274 -38.53 4.11 -35.26
CA GLY A 274 -39.86 3.46 -35.18
C GLY A 274 -40.41 2.64 -36.37
N ARG A 275 -40.79 1.38 -36.08
CA ARG A 275 -42.11 0.71 -36.34
C ARG A 275 -41.98 -0.82 -36.27
N GLU A 276 -42.75 -1.48 -35.39
CA GLU A 276 -43.98 -2.29 -35.64
C GLU A 276 -43.66 -3.67 -36.24
N GLN A 277 -44.31 -4.80 -35.98
CA GLN A 277 -45.44 -5.33 -35.18
C GLN A 277 -45.23 -6.87 -35.22
N GLU A 278 -45.75 -7.72 -34.32
CA GLU A 278 -46.93 -8.57 -34.59
C GLU A 278 -47.14 -9.54 -33.40
N LYS A 279 -48.19 -9.35 -32.57
CA LYS A 279 -49.48 -10.10 -32.39
C LYS A 279 -49.49 -11.36 -31.50
N GLY A 280 -50.60 -11.43 -30.74
CA GLY A 280 -51.22 -12.61 -30.10
C GLY A 280 -51.56 -12.33 -28.64
N GLN A 281 -52.69 -11.68 -28.28
CA GLN A 281 -54.02 -12.29 -28.02
C GLN A 281 -53.88 -13.64 -27.28
N ASP A 282 -54.29 -13.76 -26.01
CA ASP A 282 -55.70 -13.85 -25.63
C ASP A 282 -56.03 -13.30 -24.23
N ALA A 283 -57.22 -12.69 -24.17
CA ALA A 283 -57.98 -12.41 -22.96
C ALA A 283 -59.22 -13.31 -22.95
N THR A 284 -59.32 -14.21 -21.98
CA THR A 284 -60.55 -14.86 -21.48
C THR A 284 -60.07 -15.70 -20.28
N GLY A 285 -60.62 -15.71 -19.07
CA GLY A 285 -61.92 -15.35 -18.56
C GLY A 285 -62.21 -16.37 -17.44
N VAL A 286 -62.79 -15.90 -16.33
CA VAL A 286 -63.86 -16.59 -15.59
C VAL A 286 -63.49 -17.70 -14.57
N ARG A 287 -64.22 -17.65 -13.43
CA ARG A 287 -64.38 -18.59 -12.27
C ARG A 287 -63.25 -18.55 -11.24
N GLN A 288 -63.44 -18.19 -9.95
CA GLN A 288 -64.58 -18.32 -9.04
C GLN A 288 -65.26 -19.70 -9.04
N SER A 289 -64.76 -20.60 -8.20
CA SER A 289 -65.43 -21.69 -7.46
C SER A 289 -64.31 -22.60 -6.95
N GLY A 290 -64.21 -23.05 -5.70
CA GLY A 290 -65.10 -23.01 -4.57
C GLY A 290 -64.45 -23.87 -3.46
N ARG A 291 -65.03 -23.75 -2.27
CA ARG A 291 -64.90 -24.63 -1.08
C ARG A 291 -64.24 -25.99 -1.31
N GLU A 292 -63.33 -26.35 -0.40
CA GLU A 292 -63.49 -27.59 0.35
C GLU A 292 -62.87 -27.50 1.74
N THR A 293 -63.73 -27.11 2.68
CA THR A 293 -63.70 -27.58 4.07
C THR A 293 -64.20 -29.02 4.10
N ARG A 294 -63.41 -29.97 4.61
CA ARG A 294 -63.81 -30.89 5.69
C ARG A 294 -62.84 -32.06 5.91
N ARG A 295 -62.59 -32.24 7.22
CA ARG A 295 -62.32 -33.48 7.97
C ARG A 295 -60.93 -34.08 7.90
#